data_AF-A0A1M4UGK7-F1
#
_entry.id   AF-A0A1M4UGK7-F1
#
_cell.length_a   1.000
_cell.length_b   1.000
_cell.length_c   1.000
_cell.angle_alpha   90.00
_cell.angle_beta   90.00
_cell.angle_gamma   90.00
#
_symmetry.space_group_name_H-M   'P 1'
#
loop_
_entity.id
_entity.type
_entity.pdbx_description
1 polymer ?
#
loop_
_entity_poly.entity_id
_entity_poly.type
_entity_poly.pdbx_seq_one_letter_code
_entity_poly.pdbx_strand_id
1 'polypeptide(L)'
;MPISPRIKKLLFGVVPVWTLLNCEVQQPNAGLYLPEGFKAVVVVDSIEERVRHLAVTNDGIVYGKLRNSNENGGIVALQDKNKDGRAEIMQKFGAYRSLQKWSYSTAMRIYNGYLYFSSELVIYRYKLKPGTLIPEGEMEIVMTDDHEHGKHEHIGKPIAFDNKGYMYVPFGAPSNACQNPKRTPGAPGMDPCPQLEDHGGVWRFEANKLGQTQKDGYKYASGIRSVVAMDWNSEDENLYIVMHGRDDLLRLFPNIYSGWESALLPSEEFIRVTEGSNFGWPYCYYDQIQEKKVLAPEYGGDGNITGRCQEFDDPIMGFPGHWAPNDLVFYDGDKLPNRYKNGAFIAFHGSTNRAPYPQSGYFVGFVPFKDGKPSGDWEVFADGFAGVDPIVSVKDAEYRPMGIAFGADDSMYISDSVKGRIWKIVFHGDKNNFGQDQLAEMEKRKLLSHIRTPDETKDNLMAGAFTGGEKIYYTYCSTCHQQDGRGATGRFPPLTGTEWVIGDKERLINIVLNGMEGSMEVNGEVYNGVMPQHSFLSDEEVADVLTYIRTNFGNDAGEIKPEEVRKLRSSL
;
A
#
# COMPACT_ATOMS: atom_id res chain seq x y z
N MET A 1 -86.45 1.42 22.37
CA MET A 1 -86.61 2.10 21.07
C MET A 1 -85.28 2.00 20.32
N PRO A 2 -85.31 1.69 19.02
CA PRO A 2 -84.27 0.93 18.31
C PRO A 2 -83.55 1.77 17.23
N ILE A 3 -82.81 1.09 16.32
CA ILE A 3 -82.30 1.52 14.99
C ILE A 3 -80.84 2.05 15.09
N SER A 4 -79.79 1.59 14.39
CA SER A 4 -79.60 0.75 13.19
C SER A 4 -78.08 0.53 12.95
N PRO A 5 -77.63 -0.43 12.11
CA PRO A 5 -76.29 -1.00 12.16
C PRO A 5 -75.25 -0.33 11.25
N ARG A 6 -73.97 -0.53 11.60
CA ARG A 6 -72.80 -0.21 10.75
C ARG A 6 -72.77 -1.11 9.52
N ILE A 7 -72.94 -0.52 8.34
CA ILE A 7 -72.70 -1.12 7.03
C ILE A 7 -71.21 -0.94 6.66
N LYS A 8 -70.55 -2.05 6.30
CA LYS A 8 -69.24 -2.09 5.64
C LYS A 8 -69.35 -1.42 4.25
N LYS A 9 -68.48 -0.46 3.97
CA LYS A 9 -68.11 -0.09 2.59
C LYS A 9 -66.63 -0.40 2.39
N LEU A 10 -66.36 -1.38 1.52
CA LEU A 10 -65.07 -1.55 0.85
C LEU A 10 -64.81 -0.29 0.02
N LEU A 11 -63.69 0.38 0.27
CA LEU A 11 -63.10 1.36 -0.65
C LEU A 11 -61.79 0.76 -1.12
N PHE A 12 -61.75 0.35 -2.39
CA PHE A 12 -60.52 0.04 -3.11
C PHE A 12 -59.70 1.33 -3.22
N GLY A 13 -58.69 1.47 -2.36
CA GLY A 13 -57.65 2.49 -2.51
C GLY A 13 -56.59 1.96 -3.47
N VAL A 14 -56.57 2.49 -4.69
CA VAL A 14 -55.44 2.32 -5.61
C VAL A 14 -54.25 3.08 -5.02
N VAL A 15 -53.24 2.36 -4.56
CA VAL A 15 -51.96 2.96 -4.15
C VAL A 15 -51.15 3.20 -5.42
N PRO A 16 -50.80 4.43 -5.79
CA PRO A 16 -49.89 4.66 -6.90
C PRO A 16 -48.50 4.24 -6.42
N VAL A 17 -47.96 3.19 -7.03
CA VAL A 17 -46.54 2.84 -6.89
C VAL A 17 -45.76 3.91 -7.64
N TRP A 18 -45.25 4.89 -6.91
CA TRP A 18 -44.23 5.80 -7.41
C TRP A 18 -42.92 5.02 -7.41
N THR A 19 -42.56 4.46 -8.57
CA THR A 19 -41.20 4.04 -8.85
C THR A 19 -40.32 5.28 -8.82
N LEU A 20 -39.66 5.51 -7.68
CA LEU A 20 -38.52 6.42 -7.60
C LEU A 20 -37.40 5.81 -8.46
N LEU A 21 -37.33 6.24 -9.72
CA LEU A 21 -36.11 6.18 -10.50
C LEU A 21 -35.10 7.08 -9.79
N ASN A 22 -34.31 6.52 -8.88
CA ASN A 22 -33.08 7.14 -8.41
C ASN A 22 -32.15 7.24 -9.63
N CYS A 23 -32.21 8.38 -10.31
CA CYS A 23 -31.17 8.77 -11.25
C CYS A 23 -29.98 9.21 -10.41
N GLU A 24 -29.15 8.25 -10.00
CA GLU A 24 -27.85 8.53 -9.41
C GLU A 24 -27.08 9.37 -10.43
N VAL A 25 -26.73 10.61 -10.07
CA VAL A 25 -25.91 11.47 -10.92
C VAL A 25 -24.54 10.80 -11.02
N GLN A 26 -24.30 10.09 -12.11
CA GLN A 26 -23.03 9.41 -12.33
C GLN A 26 -21.94 10.47 -12.42
N GLN A 27 -21.01 10.47 -11.46
CA GLN A 27 -19.93 11.44 -11.44
C GLN A 27 -19.09 11.34 -12.73
N PRO A 28 -18.66 12.46 -13.32
CA PRO A 28 -17.72 12.45 -14.44
C PRO A 28 -16.53 11.56 -14.12
N ASN A 29 -16.09 10.76 -15.11
CA ASN A 29 -14.95 9.85 -14.98
C ASN A 29 -14.98 8.97 -13.73
N ALA A 30 -16.18 8.57 -13.26
CA ALA A 30 -16.33 7.70 -12.10
C ALA A 30 -15.59 8.23 -10.84
N GLY A 31 -15.52 9.55 -10.68
CA GLY A 31 -14.87 10.23 -9.56
C GLY A 31 -13.37 10.49 -9.74
N LEU A 32 -12.77 10.10 -10.87
CA LEU A 32 -11.34 10.33 -11.14
C LEU A 32 -11.09 11.62 -11.91
N TYR A 33 -10.05 12.34 -11.51
CA TYR A 33 -9.46 13.42 -12.31
C TYR A 33 -8.42 12.84 -13.26
N LEU A 34 -8.64 13.03 -14.56
CA LEU A 34 -7.82 12.46 -15.63
C LEU A 34 -7.37 13.54 -16.62
N PRO A 35 -6.29 13.32 -17.40
CA PRO A 35 -5.90 14.24 -18.45
C PRO A 35 -6.99 14.30 -19.53
N GLU A 36 -7.05 15.40 -20.27
CA GLU A 36 -8.04 15.54 -21.35
C GLU A 36 -7.92 14.39 -22.37
N GLY A 37 -9.06 13.95 -22.88
CA GLY A 37 -9.14 12.81 -23.80
C GLY A 37 -9.26 11.45 -23.11
N PHE A 38 -8.94 11.34 -21.82
CA PHE A 38 -9.17 10.13 -21.05
C PHE A 38 -10.56 10.14 -20.40
N LYS A 39 -11.20 8.96 -20.34
CA LYS A 39 -12.46 8.73 -19.63
C LYS A 39 -12.35 7.47 -18.77
N ALA A 40 -13.05 7.48 -17.64
CA ALA A 40 -13.15 6.31 -16.77
C ALA A 40 -14.57 5.81 -16.61
N VAL A 41 -14.69 4.49 -16.48
CA VAL A 41 -15.90 3.78 -16.06
C VAL A 41 -15.59 2.82 -14.92
N VAL A 42 -16.58 2.52 -14.09
CA VAL A 42 -16.47 1.52 -13.02
C VAL A 42 -16.75 0.14 -13.60
N VAL A 43 -15.73 -0.73 -13.62
CA VAL A 43 -15.86 -2.12 -14.04
C VAL A 43 -16.68 -2.90 -13.01
N VAL A 44 -16.33 -2.75 -11.74
CA VAL A 44 -17.05 -3.28 -10.57
C VAL A 44 -16.89 -2.28 -9.43
N ASP A 45 -17.96 -2.04 -8.69
CA ASP A 45 -18.01 -0.97 -7.70
C ASP A 45 -17.37 -1.32 -6.36
N SER A 46 -17.51 -2.58 -5.96
CA SER A 46 -17.04 -3.07 -4.68
C SER A 46 -16.83 -4.58 -4.75
N ILE A 47 -15.74 -5.04 -4.16
CA ILE A 47 -15.45 -6.45 -3.90
C ILE A 47 -15.07 -6.54 -2.42
N GLU A 48 -15.87 -7.28 -1.64
CA GLU A 48 -15.75 -7.36 -0.18
C GLU A 48 -14.36 -7.77 0.30
N GLU A 49 -13.73 -8.72 -0.39
CA GLU A 49 -12.38 -9.19 -0.10
C GLU A 49 -11.27 -8.18 -0.44
N ARG A 50 -11.63 -7.07 -1.09
CA ARG A 50 -10.77 -6.00 -1.60
C ARG A 50 -9.80 -6.50 -2.67
N VAL A 51 -9.32 -5.59 -3.51
CA VAL A 51 -8.48 -5.96 -4.67
C VAL A 51 -7.07 -5.41 -4.51
N ARG A 52 -6.09 -6.20 -4.93
CA ARG A 52 -4.66 -5.88 -4.98
C ARG A 52 -4.24 -5.71 -6.44
N HIS A 53 -3.36 -6.55 -6.96
CA HIS A 53 -2.85 -6.44 -8.33
C HIS A 53 -3.86 -6.97 -9.35
N LEU A 54 -3.73 -6.50 -10.59
CA LEU A 54 -4.58 -6.89 -11.72
C LEU A 54 -3.75 -7.53 -12.83
N ALA A 55 -4.38 -8.39 -13.63
CA ALA A 55 -3.90 -8.70 -14.98
C ALA A 55 -5.09 -8.81 -15.93
N VAL A 56 -4.89 -8.49 -17.20
CA VAL A 56 -5.95 -8.52 -18.21
C VAL A 56 -5.50 -9.36 -19.38
N THR A 57 -6.33 -10.31 -19.78
CA THR A 57 -6.04 -11.17 -20.94
C THR A 57 -6.31 -10.44 -22.25
N ASN A 58 -5.82 -11.03 -23.36
CA ASN A 58 -6.08 -10.49 -24.71
C ASN A 58 -7.57 -10.52 -25.12
N ASP A 59 -8.37 -11.41 -24.53
CA ASP A 59 -9.83 -11.46 -24.70
C ASP A 59 -10.60 -10.59 -23.69
N GLY A 60 -9.90 -9.80 -22.88
CA GLY A 60 -10.50 -8.78 -22.02
C GLY A 60 -11.03 -9.28 -20.68
N ILE A 61 -10.64 -10.48 -20.24
CA ILE A 61 -10.93 -10.97 -18.89
C ILE A 61 -10.01 -10.23 -17.92
N VAL A 62 -10.59 -9.61 -16.90
CA VAL A 62 -9.84 -8.92 -15.84
C VAL A 62 -9.73 -9.87 -14.65
N TYR A 63 -8.50 -10.26 -14.31
CA TYR A 63 -8.20 -11.00 -13.08
C TYR A 63 -7.73 -10.03 -12.00
N GLY A 64 -8.39 -10.08 -10.85
CA GLY A 64 -8.01 -9.32 -9.66
C GLY A 64 -7.49 -10.24 -8.55
N LYS A 65 -6.32 -9.91 -8.01
CA LYS A 65 -5.82 -10.55 -6.79
C LYS A 65 -6.62 -10.05 -5.60
N LEU A 66 -7.21 -10.94 -4.82
CA LEU A 66 -7.93 -10.53 -3.62
C LEU A 66 -6.97 -10.25 -2.47
N ARG A 67 -7.22 -9.19 -1.70
CA ARG A 67 -6.47 -8.88 -0.48
C ARG A 67 -6.77 -9.92 0.59
N ASN A 68 -8.03 -10.31 0.76
CA ASN A 68 -8.42 -11.36 1.68
C ASN A 68 -8.82 -12.60 0.88
N SER A 69 -8.25 -13.77 1.19
CA SER A 69 -8.70 -15.02 0.57
C SER A 69 -9.67 -15.75 1.48
N ASN A 70 -10.62 -16.47 0.89
CA ASN A 70 -11.51 -17.37 1.61
C ASN A 70 -11.66 -18.69 0.84
N GLU A 71 -12.58 -19.55 1.29
CA GLU A 71 -12.88 -20.83 0.65
C GLU A 71 -13.32 -20.72 -0.81
N ASN A 72 -13.83 -19.55 -1.23
CA ASN A 72 -14.26 -19.31 -2.61
C ASN A 72 -13.08 -18.89 -3.52
N GLY A 73 -11.94 -18.51 -2.96
CA GLY A 73 -10.75 -18.17 -3.72
C GLY A 73 -9.91 -17.01 -3.20
N GLY A 74 -8.70 -16.88 -3.73
CA GLY A 74 -7.84 -15.71 -3.58
C GLY A 74 -7.78 -14.83 -4.84
N ILE A 75 -8.60 -15.13 -5.85
CA ILE A 75 -8.64 -14.43 -7.15
C ILE A 75 -10.09 -14.22 -7.54
N VAL A 76 -10.36 -13.09 -8.20
CA VAL A 76 -11.63 -12.83 -8.90
C VAL A 76 -11.38 -12.66 -10.40
N ALA A 77 -12.22 -13.27 -11.22
CA ALA A 77 -12.29 -13.07 -12.66
C ALA A 77 -13.53 -12.25 -13.00
N LEU A 78 -13.35 -11.21 -13.82
CA LEU A 78 -14.40 -10.31 -14.27
C LEU A 78 -14.48 -10.33 -15.80
N GLN A 79 -15.71 -10.36 -16.33
CA GLN A 79 -15.95 -10.33 -17.76
C GLN A 79 -17.04 -9.32 -18.11
N ASP A 80 -16.68 -8.42 -19.02
CA ASP A 80 -17.58 -7.48 -19.71
C ASP A 80 -18.08 -8.15 -21.00
N LYS A 81 -19.34 -8.57 -21.00
CA LYS A 81 -19.97 -9.30 -22.10
C LYS A 81 -20.52 -8.38 -23.18
N ASN A 82 -21.02 -7.21 -22.78
CA ASN A 82 -21.67 -6.28 -23.69
C ASN A 82 -20.70 -5.20 -24.25
N LYS A 83 -19.47 -5.17 -23.73
CA LYS A 83 -18.38 -4.25 -24.08
C LYS A 83 -18.65 -2.79 -23.70
N ASP A 84 -19.43 -2.54 -22.66
CA ASP A 84 -19.71 -1.20 -22.15
C ASP A 84 -18.69 -0.72 -21.09
N GLY A 85 -17.73 -1.59 -20.74
CA GLY A 85 -16.69 -1.37 -19.75
C GLY A 85 -17.08 -1.81 -18.33
N ARG A 86 -18.26 -2.41 -18.12
CA ARG A 86 -18.72 -2.95 -16.85
C ARG A 86 -18.70 -4.47 -16.87
N ALA A 87 -18.45 -5.09 -15.72
CA ALA A 87 -18.45 -6.55 -15.63
C ALA A 87 -19.87 -7.07 -15.36
N GLU A 88 -20.39 -7.91 -16.26
CA GLU A 88 -21.64 -8.66 -16.02
C GLU A 88 -21.38 -9.96 -15.25
N ILE A 89 -20.17 -10.51 -15.37
CA ILE A 89 -19.79 -11.73 -14.67
C ILE A 89 -18.66 -11.44 -13.71
N MET A 90 -18.81 -11.96 -12.50
CA MET A 90 -17.80 -12.02 -11.47
C MET A 90 -17.75 -13.43 -10.89
N GLN A 91 -16.57 -14.06 -10.94
CA GLN A 91 -16.38 -15.41 -10.38
C GLN A 91 -15.07 -15.50 -9.61
N LYS A 92 -15.13 -16.04 -8.40
CA LYS A 92 -13.96 -16.25 -7.52
C LYS A 92 -13.37 -17.65 -7.75
N PHE A 93 -12.04 -17.76 -7.66
CA PHE A 93 -11.32 -19.03 -7.80
C PHE A 93 -9.92 -18.96 -7.15
N GLY A 94 -9.17 -20.06 -7.23
CA GLY A 94 -7.81 -20.14 -6.70
C GLY A 94 -7.79 -20.19 -5.17
N ALA A 95 -8.62 -21.06 -4.59
CA ALA A 95 -8.61 -21.31 -3.16
C ALA A 95 -7.29 -21.99 -2.77
N TYR A 96 -6.58 -21.39 -1.82
CA TYR A 96 -5.31 -21.93 -1.35
C TYR A 96 -5.51 -23.22 -0.56
N ARG A 97 -4.51 -24.12 -0.59
CA ARG A 97 -4.53 -25.37 0.20
C ARG A 97 -4.60 -25.12 1.71
N SER A 98 -4.12 -23.97 2.17
CA SER A 98 -4.32 -23.46 3.52
C SER A 98 -5.02 -22.10 3.46
N LEU A 99 -6.10 -21.93 4.23
CA LEU A 99 -6.81 -20.66 4.30
C LEU A 99 -5.86 -19.57 4.82
N GLN A 100 -5.61 -18.56 4.00
CA GLN A 100 -4.87 -17.39 4.42
C GLN A 100 -5.84 -16.35 4.95
N LYS A 101 -6.02 -16.34 6.28
CA LYS A 101 -6.88 -15.35 6.95
C LYS A 101 -6.31 -13.92 6.83
N TRP A 102 -4.99 -13.81 6.79
CA TRP A 102 -4.22 -12.59 6.50
C TRP A 102 -3.63 -12.79 5.13
N SER A 103 -3.87 -11.88 4.19
CA SER A 103 -3.22 -11.97 2.90
C SER A 103 -2.57 -10.64 2.55
N TYR A 104 -1.25 -10.60 2.75
CA TYR A 104 -0.36 -9.67 2.09
C TYR A 104 -0.08 -10.11 0.64
N SER A 105 -0.91 -10.98 0.06
CA SER A 105 -0.79 -11.46 -1.31
C SER A 105 -0.67 -10.29 -2.29
N THR A 106 0.30 -10.36 -3.17
CA THR A 106 0.59 -9.37 -4.21
C THR A 106 0.39 -10.03 -5.58
N ALA A 107 1.00 -9.46 -6.63
CA ALA A 107 1.19 -10.03 -7.95
C ALA A 107 -0.06 -10.59 -8.66
N MET A 108 -0.26 -10.07 -9.86
CA MET A 108 -1.08 -10.71 -10.88
C MET A 108 -0.42 -10.33 -12.20
N ARG A 109 0.15 -11.30 -12.91
CA ARG A 109 0.89 -11.08 -14.16
C ARG A 109 0.59 -12.20 -15.14
N ILE A 110 0.53 -11.87 -16.42
CA ILE A 110 0.43 -12.86 -17.49
C ILE A 110 1.79 -12.97 -18.15
N TYR A 111 2.32 -14.18 -18.23
CA TYR A 111 3.62 -14.45 -18.85
C TYR A 111 3.60 -15.80 -19.54
N ASN A 112 4.04 -15.85 -20.80
CA ASN A 112 4.15 -17.07 -21.61
C ASN A 112 2.89 -17.98 -21.58
N GLY A 113 1.70 -17.38 -21.60
CA GLY A 113 0.43 -18.11 -21.59
C GLY A 113 -0.01 -18.65 -20.23
N TYR A 114 0.59 -18.17 -19.14
CA TYR A 114 0.18 -18.48 -17.77
C TYR A 114 -0.19 -17.22 -17.01
N LEU A 115 -1.16 -17.35 -16.11
CA LEU A 115 -1.49 -16.36 -15.09
C LEU A 115 -0.69 -16.67 -13.84
N TYR A 116 0.30 -15.85 -13.53
CA TYR A 116 1.09 -15.91 -12.30
C TYR A 116 0.53 -14.98 -11.24
N PHE A 117 0.53 -15.45 -9.99
CA PHE A 117 0.07 -14.70 -8.83
C PHE A 117 0.76 -15.21 -7.58
N SER A 118 0.77 -14.43 -6.51
CA SER A 118 1.44 -14.82 -5.26
C SER A 118 0.54 -14.72 -4.04
N SER A 119 0.76 -15.62 -3.09
CA SER A 119 0.49 -15.36 -1.68
C SER A 119 1.69 -14.64 -1.03
N GLU A 120 1.74 -14.51 0.29
CA GLU A 120 2.93 -13.95 0.95
C GLU A 120 4.16 -14.84 0.83
N LEU A 121 3.97 -16.16 0.73
CA LEU A 121 5.06 -17.13 0.77
C LEU A 121 5.17 -17.97 -0.51
N VAL A 122 4.18 -17.95 -1.39
CA VAL A 122 4.14 -18.89 -2.52
C VAL A 122 3.78 -18.16 -3.79
N ILE A 123 4.53 -18.43 -4.86
CA ILE A 123 4.18 -18.02 -6.23
C ILE A 123 3.51 -19.21 -6.90
N TYR A 124 2.33 -18.95 -7.45
CA TYR A 124 1.51 -19.91 -8.17
C TYR A 124 1.39 -19.50 -9.63
N ARG A 125 0.97 -20.45 -10.47
CA ARG A 125 0.45 -20.12 -11.79
C ARG A 125 -0.68 -21.05 -12.23
N TYR A 126 -1.49 -20.53 -13.14
CA TYR A 126 -2.43 -21.32 -13.94
C TYR A 126 -2.11 -21.19 -15.42
N LYS A 127 -2.27 -22.28 -16.18
CA LYS A 127 -2.22 -22.21 -17.63
C LYS A 127 -3.47 -21.51 -18.16
N LEU A 128 -3.30 -20.49 -18.99
CA LEU A 128 -4.41 -19.80 -19.63
C LEU A 128 -4.82 -20.53 -20.92
N LYS A 129 -6.13 -20.57 -21.15
CA LYS A 129 -6.74 -20.99 -22.42
C LYS A 129 -7.59 -19.83 -22.94
N PRO A 130 -7.44 -19.41 -24.21
CA PRO A 130 -8.29 -18.36 -24.77
C PRO A 130 -9.78 -18.72 -24.66
N GLY A 131 -10.61 -17.75 -24.27
CA GLY A 131 -12.06 -17.93 -24.18
C GLY A 131 -12.56 -18.62 -22.90
N THR A 132 -11.68 -19.01 -21.97
CA THR A 132 -12.08 -19.54 -20.65
C THR A 132 -11.99 -18.45 -19.59
N LEU A 133 -13.11 -18.18 -18.90
CA LEU A 133 -13.15 -17.21 -17.80
C LEU A 133 -12.29 -17.62 -16.61
N ILE A 134 -12.34 -18.90 -16.26
CA ILE A 134 -11.56 -19.48 -15.17
C ILE A 134 -10.56 -20.44 -15.81
N PRO A 135 -9.26 -20.31 -15.50
CA PRO A 135 -8.26 -21.24 -16.00
C PRO A 135 -8.59 -22.69 -15.63
N GLU A 136 -8.61 -23.57 -16.62
CA GLU A 136 -8.80 -25.01 -16.43
C GLU A 136 -7.45 -25.68 -16.11
N GLY A 137 -7.37 -26.43 -15.02
CA GLY A 137 -6.19 -27.23 -14.67
C GLY A 137 -5.77 -27.08 -13.22
N GLU A 138 -4.62 -27.68 -12.88
CA GLU A 138 -4.07 -27.57 -11.54
C GLU A 138 -3.44 -26.19 -11.30
N MET A 139 -3.56 -25.73 -10.06
CA MET A 139 -2.80 -24.59 -9.56
C MET A 139 -1.36 -25.06 -9.29
N GLU A 140 -0.43 -24.66 -10.15
CA GLU A 140 0.97 -25.06 -10.06
C GLU A 140 1.72 -24.18 -9.05
N ILE A 141 2.63 -24.77 -8.28
CA ILE A 141 3.53 -24.04 -7.36
C ILE A 141 4.85 -23.80 -8.09
N VAL A 142 5.17 -22.53 -8.31
CA VAL A 142 6.40 -22.11 -8.99
C VAL A 142 7.53 -21.97 -7.98
N MET A 143 7.29 -21.23 -6.89
CA MET A 143 8.28 -20.95 -5.87
C MET A 143 7.63 -20.91 -4.48
N THR A 144 8.32 -21.44 -3.46
CA THR A 144 7.95 -21.31 -2.04
C THR A 144 9.09 -20.64 -1.28
N ASP A 145 8.76 -19.56 -0.57
CA ASP A 145 9.58 -18.99 0.48
C ASP A 145 9.47 -19.89 1.71
N ASP A 146 10.51 -20.69 1.94
CA ASP A 146 10.59 -21.73 2.96
C ASP A 146 11.35 -21.29 4.21
N HIS A 147 11.57 -19.97 4.38
CA HIS A 147 12.40 -19.48 5.48
C HIS A 147 11.72 -19.67 6.85
N GLU A 148 12.51 -20.12 7.83
CA GLU A 148 12.02 -20.50 9.17
C GLU A 148 11.29 -19.39 9.95
N HIS A 149 11.70 -18.13 9.80
CA HIS A 149 11.05 -17.00 10.49
C HIS A 149 9.66 -16.70 9.91
N GLY A 150 9.33 -17.25 8.73
CA GLY A 150 8.02 -17.15 8.10
C GLY A 150 7.59 -15.70 7.86
N LYS A 151 6.39 -15.35 8.33
CA LYS A 151 5.78 -14.02 8.10
C LYS A 151 6.51 -12.91 8.86
N HIS A 152 6.84 -11.83 8.17
CA HIS A 152 7.59 -10.68 8.71
C HIS A 152 7.13 -9.34 8.07
N GLU A 153 7.74 -8.21 8.47
CA GLU A 153 7.28 -6.84 8.15
C GLU A 153 7.10 -6.55 6.65
N HIS A 154 8.00 -7.05 5.79
CA HIS A 154 8.00 -6.76 4.36
C HIS A 154 7.92 -8.02 3.49
N ILE A 155 6.79 -8.71 3.52
CA ILE A 155 6.61 -10.02 2.87
C ILE A 155 5.83 -9.98 1.54
N GLY A 156 5.74 -8.82 0.90
CA GLY A 156 5.20 -8.74 -0.46
C GLY A 156 6.01 -9.61 -1.41
N LYS A 157 5.34 -10.31 -2.32
CA LYS A 157 5.96 -11.13 -3.39
C LYS A 157 5.50 -10.65 -4.76
N PRO A 158 5.72 -9.38 -5.14
CA PRO A 158 5.53 -8.98 -6.53
C PRO A 158 6.50 -9.75 -7.43
N ILE A 159 6.19 -9.80 -8.73
CA ILE A 159 6.97 -10.57 -9.70
C ILE A 159 7.10 -9.76 -10.99
N ALA A 160 8.27 -9.83 -11.60
CA ALA A 160 8.51 -9.36 -12.96
C ALA A 160 9.23 -10.45 -13.76
N PHE A 161 9.12 -10.39 -15.09
CA PHE A 161 9.73 -11.36 -15.98
C PHE A 161 10.55 -10.65 -17.03
N ASP A 162 11.70 -11.20 -17.38
CA ASP A 162 12.46 -10.71 -18.53
C ASP A 162 12.11 -11.45 -19.83
N ASN A 163 12.73 -10.99 -20.91
CA ASN A 163 12.61 -11.57 -22.24
C ASN A 163 13.46 -12.84 -22.44
N LYS A 164 14.22 -13.27 -21.42
CA LYS A 164 15.16 -14.41 -21.47
C LYS A 164 14.62 -15.65 -20.75
N GLY A 165 13.46 -15.55 -20.08
CA GLY A 165 12.85 -16.67 -19.37
C GLY A 165 13.02 -16.61 -17.85
N TYR A 166 13.56 -15.51 -17.32
CA TYR A 166 13.78 -15.35 -15.89
C TYR A 166 12.61 -14.63 -15.21
N MET A 167 12.36 -15.01 -13.96
CA MET A 167 11.43 -14.38 -13.02
C MET A 167 12.23 -13.72 -11.89
N TYR A 168 11.90 -12.48 -11.56
CA TYR A 168 12.52 -11.71 -10.49
C TYR A 168 11.57 -11.61 -9.32
N VAL A 169 12.06 -11.95 -8.13
CA VAL A 169 11.26 -11.98 -6.89
C VAL A 169 12.03 -11.32 -5.76
N PRO A 170 11.46 -10.32 -5.07
CA PRO A 170 12.08 -9.75 -3.89
C PRO A 170 11.88 -10.64 -2.66
N PHE A 171 12.89 -10.65 -1.79
CA PHE A 171 12.76 -11.12 -0.42
C PHE A 171 12.96 -9.89 0.47
N GLY A 172 11.84 -9.27 0.85
CA GLY A 172 11.84 -8.02 1.60
C GLY A 172 12.39 -8.19 3.01
N ALA A 173 12.75 -7.07 3.62
CA ALA A 173 13.41 -7.02 4.91
C ALA A 173 12.50 -7.51 6.07
N PRO A 174 13.02 -8.30 7.02
CA PRO A 174 12.28 -8.69 8.23
C PRO A 174 12.03 -7.55 9.23
N SER A 175 12.63 -6.38 9.02
CA SER A 175 12.55 -5.24 9.93
C SER A 175 12.70 -3.90 9.20
N ASN A 176 12.39 -2.81 9.91
CA ASN A 176 12.50 -1.45 9.36
C ASN A 176 13.92 -1.06 8.90
N ALA A 177 14.93 -1.31 9.75
CA ALA A 177 16.30 -0.81 9.62
C ALA A 177 17.34 -1.73 10.27
N CYS A 178 17.07 -3.04 10.31
CA CYS A 178 17.98 -4.06 10.87
C CYS A 178 18.44 -3.78 12.32
N GLN A 179 17.52 -3.28 13.15
CA GLN A 179 17.71 -3.02 14.58
C GLN A 179 17.28 -4.22 15.42
N ASN A 180 17.92 -4.37 16.58
CA ASN A 180 17.48 -5.29 17.64
C ASN A 180 17.70 -4.65 19.03
N PRO A 181 16.64 -4.36 19.82
CA PRO A 181 15.22 -4.54 19.51
C PRO A 181 14.76 -3.66 18.33
N LYS A 182 13.76 -4.15 17.57
CA LYS A 182 13.21 -3.40 16.43
C LYS A 182 12.61 -2.07 16.89
N ARG A 183 12.71 -1.02 16.05
CA ARG A 183 11.89 0.20 16.15
C ARG A 183 11.91 0.86 17.54
N THR A 184 13.05 0.78 18.24
CA THR A 184 13.28 1.30 19.60
C THR A 184 14.21 2.52 19.56
N PRO A 185 13.82 3.68 20.16
CA PRO A 185 14.69 4.86 20.22
C PRO A 185 16.07 4.54 20.83
N GLY A 186 17.13 5.01 20.18
CA GLY A 186 18.52 4.81 20.62
C GLY A 186 19.09 3.39 20.42
N ALA A 187 18.31 2.42 19.93
CA ALA A 187 18.83 1.10 19.59
C ALA A 187 19.70 1.18 18.32
N PRO A 188 20.97 0.73 18.35
CA PRO A 188 21.82 0.75 17.17
C PRO A 188 21.34 -0.27 16.13
N GLY A 189 21.68 -0.01 14.87
CA GLY A 189 21.55 -1.00 13.80
C GLY A 189 22.63 -2.08 13.93
N MET A 190 22.31 -3.30 13.52
CA MET A 190 23.32 -4.36 13.46
C MET A 190 24.23 -4.13 12.25
N ASP A 191 25.55 -4.07 12.47
CA ASP A 191 26.58 -3.86 11.44
C ASP A 191 27.72 -4.90 11.60
N PRO A 192 27.86 -5.88 10.69
CA PRO A 192 27.04 -6.08 9.49
C PRO A 192 25.61 -6.53 9.83
N CYS A 193 24.66 -6.11 9.01
CA CYS A 193 23.27 -6.53 9.11
C CYS A 193 23.11 -8.00 8.66
N PRO A 194 22.74 -8.94 9.57
CA PRO A 194 22.59 -10.35 9.22
C PRO A 194 21.42 -10.61 8.27
N GLN A 195 20.41 -9.72 8.23
CA GLN A 195 19.25 -9.88 7.36
C GLN A 195 19.62 -9.82 5.87
N LEU A 196 20.76 -9.21 5.51
CA LEU A 196 21.19 -9.11 4.12
C LEU A 196 21.64 -10.44 3.52
N GLU A 197 21.80 -11.50 4.30
CA GLU A 197 22.10 -12.83 3.75
C GLU A 197 20.94 -13.31 2.85
N ASP A 198 19.72 -13.30 3.40
CA ASP A 198 18.53 -13.86 2.76
C ASP A 198 17.44 -12.82 2.45
N HIS A 199 17.62 -11.55 2.82
CA HIS A 199 16.62 -10.51 2.63
C HIS A 199 17.21 -9.17 2.17
N GLY A 200 16.31 -8.20 1.96
CA GLY A 200 16.68 -6.86 1.54
C GLY A 200 17.22 -6.86 0.12
N GLY A 201 16.63 -7.63 -0.78
CA GLY A 201 17.15 -7.81 -2.14
C GLY A 201 16.18 -8.49 -3.10
N VAL A 202 16.67 -8.77 -4.31
CA VAL A 202 15.92 -9.44 -5.39
C VAL A 202 16.68 -10.67 -5.85
N TRP A 203 15.95 -11.77 -6.05
CA TRP A 203 16.47 -13.04 -6.56
C TRP A 203 15.90 -13.32 -7.94
N ARG A 204 16.73 -13.90 -8.82
CA ARG A 204 16.39 -14.33 -10.17
C ARG A 204 16.19 -15.85 -10.20
N PHE A 205 15.10 -16.28 -10.82
CA PHE A 205 14.67 -17.68 -10.94
C PHE A 205 14.36 -18.03 -12.39
N GLU A 206 14.36 -19.31 -12.73
CA GLU A 206 13.83 -19.80 -14.00
C GLU A 206 12.29 -19.72 -13.94
N ALA A 207 11.65 -18.90 -14.79
CA ALA A 207 10.21 -18.63 -14.69
C ALA A 207 9.32 -19.87 -14.90
N ASN A 208 9.83 -20.86 -15.63
CA ASN A 208 9.11 -22.08 -15.99
C ASN A 208 9.44 -23.30 -15.12
N LYS A 209 10.42 -23.19 -14.21
CA LYS A 209 10.77 -24.27 -13.27
C LYS A 209 9.79 -24.25 -12.09
N LEU A 210 9.16 -25.38 -11.82
CA LEU A 210 8.24 -25.54 -10.70
C LEU A 210 8.98 -25.97 -9.43
N GLY A 211 8.37 -25.70 -8.27
CA GLY A 211 8.85 -26.19 -6.97
C GLY A 211 10.19 -25.61 -6.51
N GLN A 212 10.53 -24.38 -6.92
CA GLN A 212 11.74 -23.69 -6.51
C GLN A 212 11.63 -23.20 -5.05
N THR A 213 12.76 -23.04 -4.37
CA THR A 213 12.86 -22.23 -3.14
C THR A 213 13.93 -21.16 -3.28
N GLN A 214 14.12 -20.29 -2.29
CA GLN A 214 15.14 -19.23 -2.38
C GLN A 214 16.53 -19.75 -2.73
N LYS A 215 16.87 -20.96 -2.29
CA LYS A 215 18.16 -21.64 -2.55
C LYS A 215 18.39 -21.98 -4.03
N ASP A 216 17.32 -22.11 -4.82
CA ASP A 216 17.41 -22.26 -6.27
C ASP A 216 17.64 -20.92 -6.99
N GLY A 217 17.37 -19.80 -6.32
CA GLY A 217 17.46 -18.46 -6.88
C GLY A 217 18.87 -17.90 -6.84
N TYR A 218 19.21 -17.10 -7.84
CA TYR A 218 20.42 -16.31 -7.85
C TYR A 218 20.16 -14.94 -7.24
N LYS A 219 20.87 -14.55 -6.17
CA LYS A 219 20.75 -13.21 -5.58
C LYS A 219 21.22 -12.16 -6.59
N TYR A 220 20.26 -11.47 -7.20
CA TYR A 220 20.47 -10.55 -8.31
C TYR A 220 20.86 -9.15 -7.83
N ALA A 221 20.25 -8.68 -6.73
CA ALA A 221 20.54 -7.38 -6.13
C ALA A 221 20.31 -7.40 -4.61
N SER A 222 20.90 -6.43 -3.90
CA SER A 222 20.83 -6.28 -2.44
C SER A 222 20.55 -4.82 -2.05
N GLY A 223 20.36 -4.56 -0.76
CA GLY A 223 20.16 -3.21 -0.24
C GLY A 223 18.79 -2.60 -0.61
N ILE A 224 17.79 -3.45 -0.88
CA ILE A 224 16.43 -3.05 -1.27
C ILE A 224 15.45 -3.48 -0.16
N ARG A 225 14.94 -2.54 0.63
CA ARG A 225 14.15 -2.80 1.85
C ARG A 225 12.85 -3.57 1.60
N SER A 226 11.94 -2.98 0.83
CA SER A 226 10.58 -3.48 0.65
C SER A 226 10.08 -3.08 -0.73
N VAL A 227 9.53 -4.08 -1.44
CA VAL A 227 9.14 -3.97 -2.84
C VAL A 227 7.70 -4.44 -2.98
N VAL A 228 6.88 -3.59 -3.60
CA VAL A 228 5.52 -3.93 -4.04
C VAL A 228 5.35 -3.50 -5.49
N ALA A 229 5.84 -2.31 -5.85
CA ALA A 229 5.93 -1.82 -7.22
C ALA A 229 7.22 -2.31 -7.91
N MET A 230 7.08 -3.22 -8.87
CA MET A 230 8.17 -3.65 -9.75
C MET A 230 7.66 -4.06 -11.12
N ASP A 231 8.47 -3.80 -12.14
CA ASP A 231 8.21 -4.28 -13.51
C ASP A 231 9.50 -4.36 -14.33
N TRP A 232 9.46 -5.10 -15.42
CA TRP A 232 10.55 -5.18 -16.38
C TRP A 232 10.35 -4.18 -17.51
N ASN A 233 11.34 -3.32 -17.76
CA ASN A 233 11.33 -2.48 -18.94
C ASN A 233 11.93 -3.27 -20.12
N SER A 234 11.10 -3.62 -21.11
CA SER A 234 11.54 -4.39 -22.28
C SER A 234 12.38 -3.61 -23.29
N GLU A 235 12.37 -2.27 -23.25
CA GLU A 235 13.21 -1.44 -24.12
C GLU A 235 14.63 -1.31 -23.55
N ASP A 236 14.75 -1.07 -22.25
CA ASP A 236 16.04 -0.96 -21.55
C ASP A 236 16.57 -2.32 -21.08
N GLU A 237 15.77 -3.39 -21.15
CA GLU A 237 16.11 -4.74 -20.68
C GLU A 237 16.61 -4.79 -19.24
N ASN A 238 15.96 -4.05 -18.34
CA ASN A 238 16.29 -4.03 -16.91
C ASN A 238 15.05 -4.06 -16.03
N LEU A 239 15.27 -4.52 -14.80
CA LEU A 239 14.26 -4.48 -13.75
C LEU A 239 14.18 -3.08 -13.17
N TYR A 240 12.96 -2.59 -12.96
CA TYR A 240 12.71 -1.35 -12.25
C TYR A 240 11.84 -1.61 -11.03
N ILE A 241 12.15 -0.89 -9.96
CA ILE A 241 11.45 -0.99 -8.67
C ILE A 241 11.19 0.43 -8.17
N VAL A 242 10.04 0.64 -7.54
CA VAL A 242 9.86 1.79 -6.64
C VAL A 242 9.86 1.27 -5.21
N MET A 243 10.99 1.43 -4.52
CA MET A 243 11.24 0.86 -3.21
C MET A 243 10.54 1.69 -2.12
N HIS A 244 9.95 1.00 -1.14
CA HIS A 244 9.44 1.67 0.06
C HIS A 244 10.58 2.08 1.00
N GLY A 245 10.75 3.38 1.23
CA GLY A 245 11.67 3.96 2.20
C GLY A 245 11.38 3.52 3.64
N ARG A 246 12.35 3.65 4.55
CA ARG A 246 12.15 3.27 5.98
C ARG A 246 11.14 4.19 6.69
N ASP A 247 10.48 3.69 7.71
CA ASP A 247 9.50 4.45 8.50
C ASP A 247 10.13 5.07 9.75
N ASP A 248 9.44 5.96 10.47
CA ASP A 248 9.72 6.39 11.86
C ASP A 248 10.93 7.32 12.15
N LEU A 249 11.34 8.20 11.24
CA LEU A 249 12.50 9.08 11.50
C LEU A 249 12.27 9.97 12.73
N LEU A 250 11.15 10.72 12.78
CA LEU A 250 10.80 11.55 13.93
C LEU A 250 10.65 10.73 15.22
N ARG A 251 9.94 9.60 15.14
CA ARG A 251 9.62 8.78 16.33
C ARG A 251 10.86 8.19 16.99
N LEU A 252 11.84 7.78 16.19
CA LEU A 252 13.08 7.17 16.68
C LEU A 252 14.17 8.19 16.99
N PHE A 253 14.20 9.29 16.24
CA PHE A 253 15.26 10.30 16.31
C PHE A 253 14.68 11.73 16.33
N PRO A 254 13.86 12.08 17.35
CA PRO A 254 13.19 13.38 17.42
C PRO A 254 14.15 14.56 17.64
N ASN A 255 15.41 14.27 18.01
CA ASN A 255 16.47 15.27 18.15
C ASN A 255 17.24 15.51 16.85
N ILE A 256 17.02 14.68 15.81
CA ILE A 256 17.70 14.78 14.52
C ILE A 256 16.72 15.25 13.45
N TYR A 257 15.50 14.71 13.42
CA TYR A 257 14.50 15.04 12.42
C TYR A 257 13.32 15.77 13.03
N SER A 258 12.91 16.84 12.35
CA SER A 258 11.62 17.48 12.54
C SER A 258 10.47 16.60 12.02
N GLY A 259 9.24 16.92 12.43
CA GLY A 259 8.07 16.26 11.85
C GLY A 259 7.89 16.53 10.36
N TRP A 260 8.41 17.67 9.87
CA TRP A 260 8.33 18.02 8.45
C TRP A 260 9.25 17.13 7.62
N GLU A 261 10.51 17.01 8.04
CA GLU A 261 11.48 16.10 7.40
C GLU A 261 10.97 14.67 7.46
N SER A 262 10.49 14.21 8.62
CA SER A 262 9.95 12.84 8.74
C SER A 262 8.71 12.59 7.89
N ALA A 263 7.94 13.61 7.50
CA ALA A 263 6.80 13.47 6.59
C ALA A 263 7.22 13.42 5.11
N LEU A 264 8.46 13.78 4.79
CA LEU A 264 9.03 13.81 3.44
C LEU A 264 10.15 12.81 3.22
N LEU A 265 10.74 12.29 4.30
CA LEU A 265 11.89 11.41 4.28
C LEU A 265 11.63 10.12 5.06
N PRO A 266 12.35 9.04 4.69
CA PRO A 266 13.15 8.89 3.48
C PRO A 266 12.32 8.75 2.21
N SER A 267 12.99 8.94 1.08
CA SER A 267 12.33 8.87 -0.22
C SER A 267 11.77 7.48 -0.52
N GLU A 268 10.70 7.44 -1.30
CA GLU A 268 10.36 6.24 -2.08
C GLU A 268 11.27 6.25 -3.32
N GLU A 269 12.13 5.24 -3.48
CA GLU A 269 13.22 5.30 -4.46
C GLU A 269 12.86 4.59 -5.77
N PHE A 270 12.83 5.31 -6.89
CA PHE A 270 12.71 4.69 -8.22
C PHE A 270 14.08 4.24 -8.70
N ILE A 271 14.30 2.94 -8.74
CA ILE A 271 15.60 2.32 -8.97
C ILE A 271 15.58 1.47 -10.24
N ARG A 272 16.66 1.55 -11.03
CA ARG A 272 16.96 0.63 -12.13
C ARG A 272 17.95 -0.40 -11.61
N VAL A 273 17.50 -1.65 -11.53
CA VAL A 273 18.23 -2.73 -10.88
C VAL A 273 18.97 -3.55 -11.92
N THR A 274 20.28 -3.63 -11.75
CA THR A 274 21.18 -4.47 -12.55
C THR A 274 21.76 -5.60 -11.71
N GLU A 275 22.42 -6.57 -12.36
CA GLU A 275 23.07 -7.67 -11.66
C GLU A 275 24.18 -7.14 -10.75
N GLY A 276 24.11 -7.45 -9.45
CA GLY A 276 25.05 -7.00 -8.43
C GLY A 276 24.71 -5.65 -7.79
N SER A 277 23.63 -4.96 -8.22
CA SER A 277 23.23 -3.67 -7.65
C SER A 277 23.03 -3.74 -6.14
N ASN A 278 23.40 -2.65 -5.45
CA ASN A 278 23.24 -2.49 -4.01
C ASN A 278 22.80 -1.06 -3.66
N PHE A 279 21.55 -0.90 -3.22
CA PHE A 279 20.95 0.41 -2.93
C PHE A 279 21.11 0.87 -1.47
N GLY A 280 21.87 0.13 -0.67
CA GLY A 280 22.41 0.61 0.60
C GLY A 280 21.55 0.41 1.86
N TRP A 281 20.30 -0.04 1.75
CA TRP A 281 19.55 -0.45 2.94
C TRP A 281 20.29 -1.61 3.66
N PRO A 282 20.32 -1.68 5.01
CA PRO A 282 19.71 -0.76 5.98
C PRO A 282 20.56 0.46 6.34
N TYR A 283 21.79 0.53 5.85
CA TYR A 283 22.78 1.50 6.31
C TYR A 283 22.53 2.91 5.80
N CYS A 284 21.87 3.03 4.66
CA CYS A 284 21.67 4.28 3.95
C CYS A 284 20.23 4.43 3.51
N TYR A 285 19.79 5.67 3.38
CA TYR A 285 18.52 6.02 2.73
C TYR A 285 18.74 7.23 1.81
N TYR A 286 17.92 7.36 0.77
CA TYR A 286 17.99 8.51 -0.13
C TYR A 286 17.18 9.70 0.42
N ASP A 287 17.82 10.86 0.48
CA ASP A 287 17.20 12.15 0.76
C ASP A 287 17.01 12.90 -0.56
N GLN A 288 15.77 12.94 -1.07
CA GLN A 288 15.43 13.64 -2.31
C GLN A 288 15.47 15.17 -2.19
N ILE A 289 15.45 15.72 -0.98
CA ILE A 289 15.59 17.17 -0.77
C ILE A 289 17.05 17.58 -0.98
N GLN A 290 17.98 16.73 -0.53
CA GLN A 290 19.43 16.92 -0.71
C GLN A 290 20.00 16.23 -1.96
N GLU A 291 19.18 15.46 -2.67
CA GLU A 291 19.53 14.65 -3.85
C GLU A 291 20.72 13.70 -3.62
N LYS A 292 20.84 13.09 -2.43
CA LYS A 292 21.92 12.15 -2.10
C LYS A 292 21.50 11.09 -1.10
N LYS A 293 22.20 9.95 -1.09
CA LYS A 293 22.13 9.03 0.05
C LYS A 293 22.82 9.60 1.28
N VAL A 294 22.22 9.35 2.44
CA VAL A 294 22.78 9.67 3.74
C VAL A 294 22.73 8.44 4.65
N LEU A 295 23.67 8.40 5.60
CA LEU A 295 23.80 7.34 6.58
C LEU A 295 22.56 7.33 7.48
N ALA A 296 22.00 6.15 7.71
CA ALA A 296 20.88 6.01 8.63
C ALA A 296 21.35 6.31 10.07
N PRO A 297 20.50 6.92 10.91
CA PRO A 297 20.90 7.29 12.28
C PRO A 297 21.28 6.09 13.14
N GLU A 298 20.67 4.94 12.89
CA GLU A 298 21.02 3.65 13.50
C GLU A 298 22.51 3.28 13.36
N TYR A 299 23.18 3.85 12.36
CA TYR A 299 24.57 3.60 11.98
C TYR A 299 25.46 4.83 12.17
N GLY A 300 24.99 5.84 12.91
CA GLY A 300 25.74 7.06 13.22
C GLY A 300 25.48 8.25 12.29
N GLY A 301 24.45 8.18 11.43
CA GLY A 301 24.04 9.30 10.60
C GLY A 301 23.27 10.40 11.35
N ASP A 302 23.30 11.61 10.81
CA ASP A 302 22.68 12.82 11.37
C ASP A 302 21.76 13.53 10.36
N GLY A 303 21.42 12.85 9.26
CA GLY A 303 20.69 13.43 8.13
C GLY A 303 21.58 14.14 7.09
N ASN A 304 22.89 14.31 7.34
CA ASN A 304 23.81 14.97 6.42
C ASN A 304 25.04 14.11 6.06
N ILE A 305 25.51 13.29 7.00
CA ILE A 305 26.64 12.39 6.81
C ILE A 305 26.32 11.36 5.72
N THR A 306 27.14 11.32 4.67
CA THR A 306 27.05 10.27 3.65
C THR A 306 27.84 9.01 4.06
N GLY A 307 29.08 9.15 4.55
CA GLY A 307 29.90 8.01 4.96
C GLY A 307 30.00 6.91 3.89
N ARG A 308 29.77 5.65 4.29
CA ARG A 308 29.72 4.46 3.39
C ARG A 308 28.67 4.55 2.28
N CYS A 309 27.73 5.49 2.36
CA CYS A 309 26.65 5.57 1.38
C CYS A 309 27.11 5.96 -0.03
N GLN A 310 28.33 6.49 -0.18
CA GLN A 310 28.95 6.75 -1.49
C GLN A 310 29.30 5.47 -2.26
N GLU A 311 29.31 4.32 -1.58
CA GLU A 311 29.65 3.01 -2.17
C GLU A 311 28.41 2.31 -2.75
N PHE A 312 27.21 2.85 -2.53
CA PHE A 312 25.95 2.25 -2.95
C PHE A 312 25.36 2.97 -4.17
N ASP A 313 24.57 2.25 -4.95
CA ASP A 313 23.92 2.76 -6.16
C ASP A 313 22.86 3.80 -5.80
N ASP A 314 22.86 4.94 -6.48
CA ASP A 314 21.81 5.95 -6.34
C ASP A 314 20.53 5.56 -7.11
N PRO A 315 19.36 6.00 -6.63
CA PRO A 315 18.14 5.87 -7.41
C PRO A 315 18.17 6.78 -8.65
N ILE A 316 17.34 6.45 -9.63
CA ILE A 316 17.07 7.33 -10.77
C ILE A 316 16.40 8.61 -10.30
N MET A 317 15.46 8.48 -9.37
CA MET A 317 14.78 9.59 -8.71
C MET A 317 14.22 9.14 -7.36
N GLY A 318 14.08 10.08 -6.44
CA GLY A 318 13.33 9.89 -5.20
C GLY A 318 11.97 10.58 -5.27
N PHE A 319 10.93 9.91 -4.82
CA PHE A 319 9.65 10.55 -4.48
C PHE A 319 9.63 10.89 -2.99
N PRO A 320 8.82 11.87 -2.56
CA PRO A 320 8.61 12.12 -1.14
C PRO A 320 8.19 10.86 -0.39
N GLY A 321 8.66 10.76 0.85
CA GLY A 321 8.49 9.59 1.67
C GLY A 321 7.05 9.23 1.96
N HIS A 322 6.86 7.94 2.22
CA HIS A 322 5.62 7.32 2.68
C HIS A 322 4.49 7.28 1.65
N TRP A 323 4.69 7.66 0.39
CA TRP A 323 3.64 7.58 -0.64
C TRP A 323 3.20 6.15 -0.99
N ALA A 324 3.97 5.14 -0.55
CA ALA A 324 3.65 3.71 -0.66
C ALA A 324 3.34 3.26 -2.10
N PRO A 325 4.32 3.30 -3.02
CA PRO A 325 4.14 2.82 -4.38
C PRO A 325 3.89 1.31 -4.40
N ASN A 326 2.71 0.91 -4.87
CA ASN A 326 2.21 -0.45 -4.73
C ASN A 326 2.02 -1.22 -6.04
N ASP A 327 2.16 -0.56 -7.19
CA ASP A 327 2.34 -1.24 -8.47
C ASP A 327 3.14 -0.34 -9.41
N LEU A 328 3.88 -0.96 -10.31
CA LEU A 328 4.63 -0.33 -11.39
C LEU A 328 4.30 -1.11 -12.65
N VAL A 329 3.97 -0.40 -13.73
CA VAL A 329 3.72 -1.00 -15.04
C VAL A 329 4.29 -0.10 -16.13
N PHE A 330 5.12 -0.65 -17.02
CA PHE A 330 5.51 0.03 -18.25
C PHE A 330 4.42 -0.14 -19.30
N TYR A 331 4.09 0.95 -20.00
CA TYR A 331 3.12 0.92 -21.09
C TYR A 331 3.82 0.76 -22.44
N ASP A 332 3.59 -0.33 -23.16
CA ASP A 332 4.20 -0.63 -24.46
C ASP A 332 3.23 -0.52 -25.66
N GLY A 333 1.96 -0.19 -25.40
CA GLY A 333 0.93 -0.03 -26.43
C GLY A 333 1.07 1.23 -27.30
N ASP A 334 0.11 1.45 -28.20
CA ASP A 334 0.18 2.47 -29.27
C ASP A 334 -1.01 3.46 -29.32
N LYS A 335 -2.07 3.19 -28.54
CA LYS A 335 -3.29 4.03 -28.56
C LYS A 335 -3.22 5.25 -27.64
N LEU A 336 -2.50 5.16 -26.52
CA LEU A 336 -2.26 6.34 -25.69
C LEU A 336 -1.37 7.37 -26.43
N PRO A 337 -1.39 8.65 -26.01
CA PRO A 337 -0.43 9.64 -26.48
C PRO A 337 1.02 9.14 -26.46
N ASN A 338 1.78 9.41 -27.53
CA ASN A 338 3.11 8.82 -27.75
C ASN A 338 4.08 9.03 -26.57
N ARG A 339 3.91 10.09 -25.78
CA ARG A 339 4.70 10.36 -24.57
C ARG A 339 4.59 9.28 -23.48
N TYR A 340 3.49 8.52 -23.48
CA TYR A 340 3.28 7.44 -22.51
C TYR A 340 4.00 6.16 -22.90
N LYS A 341 4.40 6.02 -24.17
CA LYS A 341 5.05 4.82 -24.69
C LYS A 341 6.37 4.57 -23.96
N ASN A 342 6.52 3.33 -23.51
CA ASN A 342 7.61 2.78 -22.70
C ASN A 342 7.84 3.52 -21.37
N GLY A 343 6.92 4.41 -20.96
CA GLY A 343 6.99 5.12 -19.69
C GLY A 343 6.37 4.31 -18.55
N ALA A 344 6.71 4.70 -17.32
CA ALA A 344 6.33 4.00 -16.11
C ALA A 344 5.08 4.61 -15.47
N PHE A 345 4.03 3.82 -15.29
CA PHE A 345 2.89 4.18 -14.44
C PHE A 345 3.07 3.57 -13.05
N ILE A 346 2.84 4.38 -12.01
CA ILE A 346 3.07 3.99 -10.61
C ILE A 346 1.81 4.25 -9.80
N ALA A 347 1.29 3.24 -9.11
CA ALA A 347 0.18 3.42 -8.18
C ALA A 347 0.71 3.82 -6.79
N PHE A 348 0.56 5.08 -6.39
CA PHE A 348 0.90 5.55 -5.05
C PHE A 348 -0.29 5.35 -4.11
N HIS A 349 -0.19 4.31 -3.28
CA HIS A 349 -1.28 3.84 -2.42
C HIS A 349 -1.67 4.83 -1.31
N GLY A 350 -0.77 5.76 -1.00
CA GLY A 350 -0.98 6.77 0.01
C GLY A 350 -0.37 6.40 1.36
N SER A 351 -0.01 7.42 2.11
CA SER A 351 0.79 7.28 3.32
C SER A 351 0.03 6.82 4.54
N THR A 352 0.79 6.27 5.50
CA THR A 352 0.32 6.02 6.87
C THR A 352 1.21 6.63 7.94
N ASN A 353 2.43 7.09 7.61
CA ASN A 353 3.47 7.53 8.54
C ASN A 353 3.93 8.97 8.23
N ARG A 354 3.02 9.95 8.34
CA ARG A 354 3.32 11.37 8.05
C ARG A 354 2.93 12.36 9.14
N ALA A 355 2.44 11.88 10.28
CA ALA A 355 2.11 12.76 11.40
C ALA A 355 3.34 13.63 11.76
N PRO A 356 3.16 14.94 11.96
CA PRO A 356 1.90 15.67 12.16
C PRO A 356 1.26 16.28 10.89
N TYR A 357 1.74 15.95 9.70
CA TYR A 357 1.21 16.50 8.44
C TYR A 357 0.12 15.60 7.85
N PRO A 358 -0.75 16.13 6.96
CA PRO A 358 -1.74 15.32 6.25
C PRO A 358 -1.13 14.08 5.59
N GLN A 359 -1.94 13.07 5.32
CA GLN A 359 -1.52 11.96 4.47
C GLN A 359 -1.33 12.45 3.03
N SER A 360 -0.44 11.79 2.29
CA SER A 360 -0.08 12.14 0.91
C SER A 360 0.18 10.88 0.09
N GLY A 361 0.26 11.02 -1.24
CA GLY A 361 0.08 9.93 -2.20
C GLY A 361 -1.38 9.86 -2.63
N TYR A 362 -1.93 8.66 -2.85
CA TYR A 362 -3.32 8.44 -3.27
C TYR A 362 -3.63 8.77 -4.75
N PHE A 363 -2.65 8.64 -5.64
CA PHE A 363 -2.79 8.93 -7.07
C PHE A 363 -2.02 7.91 -7.93
N VAL A 364 -2.25 7.91 -9.23
CA VAL A 364 -1.41 7.21 -10.21
C VAL A 364 -0.47 8.22 -10.86
N GLY A 365 0.82 8.03 -10.64
CA GLY A 365 1.89 8.82 -11.24
C GLY A 365 2.35 8.25 -12.58
N PHE A 366 3.02 9.08 -13.38
CA PHE A 366 3.66 8.68 -14.62
C PHE A 366 5.07 9.26 -14.72
N VAL A 367 6.06 8.44 -15.07
CA VAL A 367 7.42 8.89 -15.40
C VAL A 367 7.64 8.69 -16.91
N PRO A 368 7.92 9.76 -17.68
CA PRO A 368 8.14 9.65 -19.11
C PRO A 368 9.48 8.99 -19.41
N PHE A 369 9.49 8.14 -20.44
CA PHE A 369 10.71 7.51 -20.93
C PHE A 369 10.93 7.86 -22.40
N LYS A 370 12.19 7.84 -22.82
CA LYS A 370 12.61 7.97 -24.21
C LYS A 370 13.92 7.22 -24.37
N ASP A 371 14.02 6.38 -25.41
CA ASP A 371 15.22 5.61 -25.73
C ASP A 371 15.71 4.76 -24.52
N GLY A 372 14.77 4.10 -23.83
CA GLY A 372 15.04 3.26 -22.66
C GLY A 372 15.43 4.00 -21.38
N LYS A 373 15.33 5.35 -21.33
CA LYS A 373 15.71 6.14 -20.16
C LYS A 373 14.61 7.12 -19.73
N PRO A 374 14.51 7.44 -18.43
CA PRO A 374 13.66 8.55 -17.98
C PRO A 374 14.00 9.83 -18.74
N SER A 375 12.97 10.54 -19.20
CA SER A 375 13.11 11.69 -20.11
C SER A 375 12.62 13.02 -19.52
N GLY A 376 12.16 13.03 -18.27
CA GLY A 376 11.70 14.22 -17.57
C GLY A 376 11.11 13.91 -16.19
N ASP A 377 10.50 14.92 -15.60
CA ASP A 377 9.85 14.83 -14.29
C ASP A 377 8.63 13.90 -14.31
N TRP A 378 8.29 13.38 -13.14
CA TRP A 378 7.08 12.61 -12.96
C TRP A 378 5.83 13.50 -12.99
N GLU A 379 4.68 12.92 -13.32
CA GLU A 379 3.41 13.63 -13.53
C GLU A 379 2.27 12.94 -12.79
N VAL A 380 1.20 13.69 -12.48
CA VAL A 380 -0.03 13.12 -11.91
C VAL A 380 -0.98 12.72 -13.04
N PHE A 381 -1.02 11.43 -13.35
CA PHE A 381 -1.89 10.88 -14.38
C PHE A 381 -3.34 10.82 -13.90
N ALA A 382 -3.62 10.08 -12.82
CA ALA A 382 -4.97 9.94 -12.28
C ALA A 382 -5.00 10.29 -10.79
N ASP A 383 -6.01 11.05 -10.38
CA ASP A 383 -6.25 11.47 -8.99
C ASP A 383 -7.75 11.40 -8.66
N GLY A 384 -8.15 11.74 -7.44
CA GLY A 384 -9.53 11.74 -6.95
C GLY A 384 -9.86 10.56 -6.04
N PHE A 385 -8.92 9.63 -5.84
CA PHE A 385 -9.15 8.41 -5.07
C PHE A 385 -9.48 8.69 -3.60
N ALA A 386 -8.79 9.65 -2.97
CA ALA A 386 -9.02 9.95 -1.56
C ALA A 386 -10.41 10.55 -1.30
N GLY A 387 -11.00 11.25 -2.27
CA GLY A 387 -12.31 11.91 -2.11
C GLY A 387 -12.33 13.12 -1.16
N VAL A 388 -11.21 13.41 -0.49
CA VAL A 388 -11.05 14.50 0.48
C VAL A 388 -9.65 15.08 0.41
N ASP A 389 -9.53 16.40 0.61
CA ASP A 389 -8.26 17.12 0.71
C ASP A 389 -8.42 18.24 1.76
N PRO A 390 -7.62 18.30 2.84
CA PRO A 390 -6.54 17.38 3.20
C PRO A 390 -7.04 16.03 3.76
N ILE A 391 -6.19 15.00 3.66
CA ILE A 391 -6.43 13.68 4.23
C ILE A 391 -5.81 13.65 5.63
N VAL A 392 -6.62 13.70 6.69
CA VAL A 392 -6.10 13.75 8.07
C VAL A 392 -5.75 12.35 8.58
N SER A 393 -6.66 11.41 8.42
CA SER A 393 -6.51 10.01 8.78
C SER A 393 -6.52 9.12 7.55
N VAL A 394 -5.79 8.02 7.60
CA VAL A 394 -5.77 7.00 6.53
C VAL A 394 -7.19 6.52 6.19
N LYS A 395 -8.09 6.49 7.18
CA LYS A 395 -9.49 6.05 7.01
C LYS A 395 -10.41 7.10 6.38
N ASP A 396 -9.93 8.32 6.16
CA ASP A 396 -10.70 9.36 5.46
C ASP A 396 -10.67 9.19 3.94
N ALA A 397 -9.66 8.48 3.42
CA ALA A 397 -9.56 8.19 2.00
C ALA A 397 -10.68 7.23 1.55
N GLU A 398 -11.46 7.65 0.56
CA GLU A 398 -12.54 6.84 0.01
C GLU A 398 -12.02 5.58 -0.72
N TYR A 399 -10.95 5.76 -1.48
CA TYR A 399 -10.24 4.73 -2.24
C TYR A 399 -8.72 4.92 -2.13
N ARG A 400 -7.97 3.84 -2.39
CA ARG A 400 -6.51 3.85 -2.42
C ARG A 400 -6.02 3.06 -3.64
N PRO A 401 -5.42 3.72 -4.65
CA PRO A 401 -5.02 3.04 -5.89
C PRO A 401 -3.97 1.99 -5.57
N MET A 402 -4.12 0.79 -6.12
CA MET A 402 -3.37 -0.38 -5.68
C MET A 402 -2.69 -1.11 -6.84
N GLY A 403 -3.43 -1.69 -7.78
CA GLY A 403 -2.89 -2.44 -8.91
C GLY A 403 -3.19 -1.76 -10.24
N ILE A 404 -2.27 -1.87 -11.20
CA ILE A 404 -2.40 -1.37 -12.57
C ILE A 404 -2.28 -2.54 -13.54
N ALA A 405 -3.08 -2.54 -14.60
CA ALA A 405 -2.89 -3.44 -15.74
C ALA A 405 -3.39 -2.80 -17.02
N PHE A 406 -2.79 -3.15 -18.15
CA PHE A 406 -3.29 -2.79 -19.47
C PHE A 406 -3.97 -3.99 -20.13
N GLY A 407 -5.13 -3.75 -20.75
CA GLY A 407 -5.74 -4.72 -21.66
C GLY A 407 -5.14 -4.62 -23.06
N ALA A 408 -5.38 -5.64 -23.90
CA ALA A 408 -4.95 -5.62 -25.30
C ALA A 408 -5.62 -4.53 -26.16
N ASP A 409 -6.61 -3.82 -25.61
CA ASP A 409 -7.20 -2.63 -26.21
C ASP A 409 -6.52 -1.32 -25.77
N ASP A 410 -5.39 -1.40 -25.06
CA ASP A 410 -4.62 -0.32 -24.42
C ASP A 410 -5.40 0.45 -23.34
N SER A 411 -6.54 -0.07 -22.89
CA SER A 411 -7.23 0.49 -21.72
C SER A 411 -6.47 0.16 -20.45
N MET A 412 -6.32 1.15 -19.58
CA MET A 412 -5.76 0.96 -18.25
C MET A 412 -6.84 0.51 -17.27
N TYR A 413 -6.52 -0.43 -16.41
CA TYR A 413 -7.34 -0.84 -15.28
C TYR A 413 -6.63 -0.49 -13.99
N ILE A 414 -7.36 0.07 -13.04
CA ILE A 414 -6.86 0.41 -11.70
C ILE A 414 -7.75 -0.26 -10.68
N SER A 415 -7.18 -0.91 -9.66
CA SER A 415 -7.92 -1.40 -8.50
C SER A 415 -7.73 -0.50 -7.29
N ASP A 416 -8.67 -0.56 -6.34
CA ASP A 416 -8.44 -0.07 -4.98
C ASP A 416 -8.46 -1.19 -3.93
N SER A 417 -7.75 -0.93 -2.83
CA SER A 417 -7.65 -1.88 -1.72
C SER A 417 -8.58 -1.59 -0.53
N VAL A 418 -9.47 -0.61 -0.61
CA VAL A 418 -10.36 -0.17 0.47
C VAL A 418 -11.74 -0.81 0.32
N LYS A 419 -12.37 -0.60 -0.84
CA LYS A 419 -13.69 -1.13 -1.24
C LYS A 419 -13.58 -2.22 -2.31
N GLY A 420 -12.45 -2.32 -3.02
CA GLY A 420 -12.28 -3.31 -4.09
C GLY A 420 -12.95 -2.91 -5.42
N ARG A 421 -13.18 -1.62 -5.63
CA ARG A 421 -13.56 -1.05 -6.93
C ARG A 421 -12.44 -1.27 -7.94
N ILE A 422 -12.85 -1.47 -9.19
CA ILE A 422 -11.94 -1.47 -10.34
C ILE A 422 -12.46 -0.47 -11.35
N TRP A 423 -11.58 0.43 -11.80
CA TRP A 423 -11.84 1.36 -12.90
C TRP A 423 -11.24 0.82 -14.19
N LYS A 424 -11.88 1.15 -15.32
CA LYS A 424 -11.30 1.07 -16.66
C LYS A 424 -11.17 2.49 -17.20
N ILE A 425 -9.97 2.86 -17.63
CA ILE A 425 -9.63 4.15 -18.23
C ILE A 425 -9.34 3.93 -19.71
N VAL A 426 -9.99 4.70 -20.57
CA VAL A 426 -9.89 4.63 -22.02
C VAL A 426 -9.53 6.01 -22.58
N PHE A 427 -8.60 6.04 -23.52
CA PHE A 427 -8.29 7.26 -24.28
C PHE A 427 -9.21 7.38 -25.50
N HIS A 428 -9.99 8.45 -25.56
CA HIS A 428 -10.88 8.83 -26.66
C HIS A 428 -10.43 10.10 -27.39
N GLY A 429 -9.33 10.72 -26.95
CA GLY A 429 -8.80 11.94 -27.56
C GLY A 429 -8.04 11.70 -28.87
N ASP A 430 -7.61 12.78 -29.51
CA ASP A 430 -6.62 12.72 -30.59
C ASP A 430 -5.21 12.77 -29.99
N LYS A 431 -4.46 11.68 -30.15
CA LYS A 431 -3.10 11.56 -29.59
C LYS A 431 -2.12 12.61 -30.13
N ASN A 432 -2.39 13.19 -31.30
CA ASN A 432 -1.55 14.22 -31.88
C ASN A 432 -1.77 15.61 -31.25
N ASN A 433 -2.91 15.80 -30.56
CA ASN A 433 -3.25 17.05 -29.89
C ASN A 433 -2.97 17.01 -28.39
N PHE A 434 -2.51 15.86 -27.86
CA PHE A 434 -2.11 15.75 -26.46
C PHE A 434 -0.72 16.39 -26.27
N GLY A 435 -0.67 17.55 -25.63
CA GLY A 435 0.54 18.36 -25.52
C GLY A 435 0.54 19.29 -24.33
N GLN A 436 1.15 20.46 -24.49
CA GLN A 436 1.46 21.38 -23.39
C GLN A 436 0.26 21.78 -22.55
N ASP A 437 -0.91 21.98 -23.15
CA ASP A 437 -2.12 22.39 -22.42
C ASP A 437 -2.59 21.30 -21.45
N GLN A 438 -2.61 20.03 -21.89
CA GLN A 438 -2.98 18.91 -21.02
C GLN A 438 -1.95 18.70 -19.91
N LEU A 439 -0.66 18.87 -20.22
CA LEU A 439 0.41 18.76 -19.23
C LEU A 439 0.32 19.88 -18.19
N ALA A 440 0.06 21.12 -18.61
CA ALA A 440 -0.14 22.23 -17.69
C ALA A 440 -1.33 21.99 -16.75
N GLU A 441 -2.41 21.36 -17.21
CA GLU A 441 -3.53 20.99 -16.35
C GLU A 441 -3.19 19.84 -15.40
N MET A 442 -2.43 18.84 -15.86
CA MET A 442 -1.91 17.77 -14.99
C MET A 442 -1.02 18.34 -13.89
N GLU A 443 -0.13 19.28 -14.20
CA GLU A 443 0.79 19.89 -13.24
C GLU A 443 0.07 20.66 -12.14
N LYS A 444 -1.08 21.28 -12.43
CA LYS A 444 -1.89 21.95 -11.38
C LYS A 444 -2.33 21.01 -10.27
N ARG A 445 -2.47 19.70 -10.53
CA ARG A 445 -2.83 18.72 -9.49
C ARG A 445 -1.77 18.59 -8.42
N LYS A 446 -0.50 18.85 -8.76
CA LYS A 446 0.59 18.83 -7.76
C LYS A 446 0.45 19.91 -6.70
N LEU A 447 -0.49 20.85 -6.82
CA LEU A 447 -0.80 21.85 -5.79
C LEU A 447 -1.71 21.33 -4.66
N LEU A 448 -2.31 20.15 -4.82
CA LEU A 448 -3.18 19.53 -3.81
C LEU A 448 -2.38 19.09 -2.59
N SER A 449 -2.97 19.14 -1.39
CA SER A 449 -2.22 18.95 -0.14
C SER A 449 -1.62 17.55 0.01
N HIS A 450 -2.24 16.55 -0.63
CA HIS A 450 -1.76 15.17 -0.66
C HIS A 450 -0.72 14.91 -1.76
N ILE A 451 -0.25 15.92 -2.51
CA ILE A 451 0.79 15.78 -3.55
C ILE A 451 1.94 16.78 -3.36
N ARG A 452 1.66 18.05 -3.03
CA ARG A 452 2.72 19.03 -2.80
C ARG A 452 3.53 18.74 -1.54
N THR A 453 4.73 19.32 -1.51
CA THR A 453 5.45 19.54 -0.25
C THR A 453 4.59 20.39 0.70
N PRO A 454 4.34 19.93 1.94
CA PRO A 454 3.57 20.71 2.91
C PRO A 454 4.34 21.95 3.36
N ASP A 455 3.62 23.02 3.66
CA ASP A 455 4.15 24.19 4.36
C ASP A 455 4.42 23.79 5.82
N GLU A 456 5.64 24.01 6.29
CA GLU A 456 6.12 23.59 7.63
C GLU A 456 5.24 24.07 8.79
N THR A 457 4.55 25.20 8.63
CA THR A 457 3.74 25.76 9.72
C THR A 457 2.24 25.60 9.45
N LYS A 458 1.78 25.91 8.23
CA LYS A 458 0.35 25.98 7.93
C LYS A 458 -0.30 24.61 7.81
N ASP A 459 0.45 23.61 7.36
CA ASP A 459 -0.08 22.25 7.17
C ASP A 459 0.22 21.34 8.37
N ASN A 460 0.83 21.86 9.44
CA ASN A 460 1.05 21.09 10.66
C ASN A 460 -0.27 20.94 11.43
N LEU A 461 -0.86 19.74 11.40
CA LEU A 461 -2.16 19.42 12.02
C LEU A 461 -2.09 19.36 13.55
N MET A 462 -0.89 19.51 14.12
CA MET A 462 -0.60 19.31 15.53
C MET A 462 0.28 20.43 16.10
N ALA A 463 0.07 21.67 15.65
CA ALA A 463 0.85 22.85 16.09
C ALA A 463 0.58 23.29 17.54
N GLY A 464 -0.19 22.53 18.32
CA GLY A 464 -0.55 22.83 19.70
C GLY A 464 0.49 22.38 20.73
N ALA A 465 0.47 23.02 21.91
CA ALA A 465 1.29 22.60 23.04
C ALA A 465 0.65 21.42 23.78
N PHE A 466 1.02 20.19 23.40
CA PHE A 466 0.57 18.98 24.08
C PHE A 466 1.28 18.79 25.43
N THR A 467 0.57 18.28 26.42
CA THR A 467 1.10 17.99 27.77
C THR A 467 0.71 16.59 28.24
N GLY A 468 1.45 16.04 29.19
CA GLY A 468 1.18 14.71 29.77
C GLY A 468 1.03 13.60 28.72
N GLY A 469 0.01 12.76 28.90
CA GLY A 469 -0.26 11.59 28.04
C GLY A 469 -0.55 11.93 26.58
N GLU A 470 -1.14 13.09 26.31
CA GLU A 470 -1.42 13.55 24.95
C GLU A 470 -0.12 13.76 24.16
N LYS A 471 0.89 14.40 24.79
CA LYS A 471 2.21 14.61 24.17
C LYS A 471 2.86 13.29 23.80
N ILE A 472 2.84 12.32 24.72
CA ILE A 472 3.45 11.01 24.55
C ILE A 472 2.74 10.24 23.43
N TYR A 473 1.40 10.27 23.42
CA TYR A 473 0.59 9.68 22.36
C TYR A 473 1.01 10.22 20.99
N TYR A 474 1.10 11.54 20.88
CA TYR A 474 1.46 12.18 19.63
C TYR A 474 2.88 11.88 19.19
N THR A 475 3.84 11.81 20.10
CA THR A 475 5.22 11.45 19.79
C THR A 475 5.39 9.99 19.37
N TYR A 476 4.72 9.05 20.04
CA TYR A 476 5.07 7.62 19.91
C TYR A 476 3.98 6.72 19.33
N CYS A 477 2.71 7.12 19.39
CA CYS A 477 1.57 6.26 19.05
C CYS A 477 0.81 6.75 17.81
N SER A 478 0.69 8.06 17.62
CA SER A 478 -0.16 8.68 16.60
C SER A 478 0.23 8.31 15.16
N THR A 479 1.51 8.08 14.91
CA THR A 479 2.02 7.61 13.61
C THR A 479 1.29 6.35 13.12
N CYS A 480 1.04 5.38 14.01
CA CYS A 480 0.38 4.13 13.64
C CYS A 480 -1.13 4.20 13.91
N HIS A 481 -1.51 4.68 15.10
CA HIS A 481 -2.91 4.68 15.55
C HIS A 481 -3.72 5.88 15.07
N GLN A 482 -3.10 6.80 14.33
CA GLN A 482 -3.69 8.02 13.76
C GLN A 482 -4.12 9.03 14.82
N GLN A 483 -4.25 10.31 14.47
CA GLN A 483 -4.62 11.37 15.42
C GLN A 483 -5.98 11.15 16.10
N ASP A 484 -6.87 10.40 15.46
CA ASP A 484 -8.22 10.09 15.93
C ASP A 484 -8.34 8.71 16.61
N GLY A 485 -7.22 8.00 16.78
CA GLY A 485 -7.21 6.66 17.37
C GLY A 485 -7.89 5.59 16.51
N ARG A 486 -8.29 5.86 15.26
CA ARG A 486 -8.96 4.87 14.40
C ARG A 486 -7.99 3.90 13.73
N GLY A 487 -6.69 4.17 13.76
CA GLY A 487 -5.68 3.34 13.09
C GLY A 487 -5.83 3.29 11.57
N ALA A 488 -5.21 2.29 10.95
CA ALA A 488 -5.24 2.07 9.50
C ALA A 488 -5.73 0.65 9.20
N THR A 489 -6.80 0.55 8.41
CA THR A 489 -7.49 -0.72 8.13
C THR A 489 -6.56 -1.85 7.65
N GLY A 490 -6.54 -2.93 8.43
CA GLY A 490 -5.71 -4.12 8.21
C GLY A 490 -4.20 -3.88 8.25
N ARG A 491 -3.73 -2.77 8.86
CA ARG A 491 -2.31 -2.52 9.18
C ARG A 491 -2.12 -2.13 10.64
N PHE A 492 -2.87 -1.16 11.15
CA PHE A 492 -2.78 -0.68 12.54
C PHE A 492 -4.16 -0.68 13.21
N PRO A 493 -4.35 -1.37 14.34
CA PRO A 493 -5.65 -1.51 14.97
C PRO A 493 -6.19 -0.19 15.55
N PRO A 494 -7.52 -0.03 15.62
CA PRO A 494 -8.13 1.10 16.31
C PRO A 494 -7.91 1.00 17.83
N LEU A 495 -7.75 2.16 18.45
CA LEU A 495 -7.78 2.36 19.90
C LEU A 495 -9.14 2.88 20.39
N THR A 496 -10.01 3.33 19.47
CA THR A 496 -11.36 3.81 19.76
C THR A 496 -12.35 2.65 19.94
N GLY A 497 -13.08 2.66 21.06
CA GLY A 497 -14.22 1.78 21.32
C GLY A 497 -13.91 0.29 21.30
N THR A 498 -12.69 -0.12 21.64
CA THR A 498 -12.27 -1.54 21.60
C THR A 498 -12.09 -2.12 22.99
N GLU A 499 -12.46 -3.39 23.16
CA GLU A 499 -12.23 -4.12 24.41
C GLU A 499 -10.74 -4.18 24.78
N TRP A 500 -9.85 -4.16 23.79
CA TRP A 500 -8.40 -4.09 23.96
C TRP A 500 -7.94 -2.87 24.74
N VAL A 501 -8.66 -1.75 24.62
CA VAL A 501 -8.36 -0.50 25.32
C VAL A 501 -9.20 -0.31 26.57
N ILE A 502 -10.53 -0.52 26.51
CA ILE A 502 -11.44 -0.18 27.63
C ILE A 502 -11.51 -1.26 28.71
N GLY A 503 -11.18 -2.51 28.35
CA GLY A 503 -11.20 -3.67 29.24
C GLY A 503 -9.99 -3.75 30.16
N ASP A 504 -9.34 -4.92 30.16
CA ASP A 504 -8.22 -5.26 31.05
C ASP A 504 -7.02 -4.29 30.93
N LYS A 505 -6.73 -3.59 32.03
CA LYS A 505 -5.59 -2.68 32.14
C LYS A 505 -4.25 -3.41 32.11
N GLU A 506 -4.14 -4.60 32.72
CA GLU A 506 -2.86 -5.30 32.80
C GLU A 506 -2.42 -5.75 31.41
N ARG A 507 -3.36 -6.22 30.58
CA ARG A 507 -3.11 -6.49 29.16
C ARG A 507 -2.60 -5.25 28.43
N LEU A 508 -3.27 -4.11 28.56
CA LEU A 508 -2.90 -2.89 27.84
C LEU A 508 -1.52 -2.36 28.27
N ILE A 509 -1.21 -2.39 29.56
CA ILE A 509 0.12 -2.03 30.09
C ILE A 509 1.19 -2.97 29.53
N ASN A 510 0.95 -4.29 29.55
CA ASN A 510 1.91 -5.27 29.04
C ASN A 510 2.18 -5.10 27.54
N ILE A 511 1.16 -4.76 26.75
CA ILE A 511 1.32 -4.45 25.32
C ILE A 511 2.25 -3.26 25.11
N VAL A 512 2.06 -2.17 25.87
CA VAL A 512 2.95 -0.99 25.74
C VAL A 512 4.37 -1.29 26.21
N LEU A 513 4.54 -2.06 27.30
CA LEU A 513 5.87 -2.37 27.82
C LEU A 513 6.66 -3.36 26.95
N ASN A 514 6.00 -4.37 26.38
CA ASN A 514 6.67 -5.47 25.67
C ASN A 514 6.54 -5.39 24.14
N GLY A 515 5.67 -4.51 23.64
CA GLY A 515 5.24 -4.54 22.25
C GLY A 515 4.33 -5.73 21.97
N MET A 516 4.00 -5.92 20.69
CA MET A 516 3.20 -7.04 20.23
C MET A 516 3.58 -7.38 18.78
N GLU A 517 3.74 -8.67 18.50
CA GLU A 517 3.86 -9.20 17.14
C GLU A 517 2.89 -10.38 16.98
N GLY A 518 2.39 -10.57 15.77
CA GLY A 518 1.48 -11.67 15.43
C GLY A 518 0.04 -11.22 15.19
N SER A 519 -0.78 -12.20 14.80
CA SER A 519 -2.17 -11.98 14.37
C SER A 519 -3.09 -11.70 15.56
N MET A 520 -3.85 -10.61 15.50
CA MET A 520 -4.85 -10.23 16.51
C MET A 520 -6.15 -9.70 15.89
N GLU A 521 -7.30 -10.13 16.40
CA GLU A 521 -8.61 -9.66 15.93
C GLU A 521 -9.15 -8.51 16.79
N VAL A 522 -9.57 -7.43 16.14
CA VAL A 522 -10.17 -6.24 16.73
C VAL A 522 -11.39 -5.85 15.90
N ASN A 523 -12.57 -5.96 16.50
CA ASN A 523 -13.86 -5.62 15.87
C ASN A 523 -14.10 -6.33 14.53
N GLY A 524 -13.72 -7.61 14.42
CA GLY A 524 -13.92 -8.43 13.21
C GLY A 524 -12.91 -8.17 12.09
N GLU A 525 -12.03 -7.17 12.23
CA GLU A 525 -10.83 -7.03 11.40
C GLU A 525 -9.63 -7.59 12.16
N VAL A 526 -8.66 -8.15 11.46
CA VAL A 526 -7.43 -8.60 12.11
C VAL A 526 -6.24 -7.86 11.56
N TYR A 527 -5.25 -7.81 12.43
CA TYR A 527 -4.03 -7.05 12.31
C TYR A 527 -2.88 -8.01 12.58
N ASN A 528 -1.82 -7.90 11.79
CA ASN A 528 -0.64 -8.74 11.93
C ASN A 528 0.61 -7.92 11.61
N GLY A 529 0.76 -6.82 12.36
CA GLY A 529 1.90 -5.92 12.28
C GLY A 529 2.77 -6.05 13.52
N VAL A 530 3.86 -5.28 13.53
CA VAL A 530 4.70 -5.11 14.71
C VAL A 530 4.25 -3.84 15.43
N MET A 531 3.82 -3.97 16.68
CA MET A 531 3.71 -2.86 17.61
C MET A 531 5.00 -2.81 18.44
N PRO A 532 5.82 -1.75 18.30
CA PRO A 532 7.07 -1.67 19.04
C PRO A 532 6.81 -1.56 20.54
N GLN A 533 7.78 -2.03 21.32
CA GLN A 533 7.79 -1.85 22.76
C GLN A 533 8.11 -0.39 23.13
N HIS A 534 7.57 0.07 24.25
CA HIS A 534 7.78 1.41 24.80
C HIS A 534 8.24 1.39 26.27
N SER A 535 8.93 0.32 26.69
CA SER A 535 9.52 0.21 28.04
C SER A 535 10.56 1.29 28.37
N PHE A 536 11.06 2.02 27.37
CA PHE A 536 11.94 3.18 27.56
C PHE A 536 11.25 4.39 28.22
N LEU A 537 9.91 4.42 28.24
CA LEU A 537 9.12 5.42 28.96
C LEU A 537 9.13 5.14 30.47
N SER A 538 9.08 6.18 31.30
CA SER A 538 8.91 6.04 32.75
C SER A 538 7.54 5.45 33.13
N ASP A 539 7.39 4.99 34.38
CA ASP A 539 6.11 4.46 34.87
C ASP A 539 4.99 5.50 34.77
N GLU A 540 5.32 6.77 35.03
CA GLU A 540 4.41 7.92 34.94
C GLU A 540 4.01 8.19 33.50
N GLU A 541 4.97 8.22 32.57
CA GLU A 541 4.69 8.42 31.15
C GLU A 541 3.80 7.31 30.54
N VAL A 542 4.02 6.05 30.93
CA VAL A 542 3.16 4.93 30.49
C VAL A 542 1.76 5.07 31.08
N ALA A 543 1.64 5.41 32.36
CA ALA A 543 0.35 5.63 33.01
C ALA A 543 -0.44 6.78 32.35
N ASP A 544 0.24 7.89 32.06
CA ASP A 544 -0.32 9.08 31.43
C ASP A 544 -0.83 8.79 30.01
N VAL A 545 -0.01 8.16 29.15
CA VAL A 545 -0.42 7.87 27.76
C VAL A 545 -1.56 6.86 27.71
N LEU A 546 -1.55 5.85 28.56
CA LEU A 546 -2.61 4.86 28.61
C LEU A 546 -3.92 5.45 29.17
N THR A 547 -3.83 6.35 30.16
CA THR A 547 -4.97 7.11 30.66
C THR A 547 -5.55 8.00 29.57
N TYR A 548 -4.70 8.71 28.82
CA TYR A 548 -5.12 9.51 27.68
C TYR A 548 -5.86 8.63 26.64
N ILE A 549 -5.29 7.50 26.23
CA ILE A 549 -5.93 6.59 25.26
C ILE A 549 -7.29 6.08 25.77
N ARG A 550 -7.39 5.76 27.06
CA ARG A 550 -8.61 5.22 27.70
C ARG A 550 -9.73 6.25 27.93
N THR A 551 -9.41 7.54 27.86
CA THR A 551 -10.35 8.65 28.11
C THR A 551 -10.58 9.56 26.90
N ASN A 552 -9.91 9.28 25.77
CA ASN A 552 -10.03 10.01 24.51
C ASN A 552 -10.52 9.10 23.38
N PHE A 553 -10.69 9.65 22.18
CA PHE A 553 -11.19 8.93 20.99
C PHE A 553 -12.59 8.33 21.18
N GLY A 554 -13.40 8.92 22.07
CA GLY A 554 -14.72 8.40 22.43
C GLY A 554 -14.70 7.27 23.47
N ASN A 555 -13.53 6.95 24.04
CA ASN A 555 -13.43 6.02 25.16
C ASN A 555 -13.81 6.69 26.49
N ASP A 556 -14.47 5.95 27.37
CA ASP A 556 -14.81 6.35 28.73
C ASP A 556 -14.46 5.22 29.70
N ALA A 557 -13.16 5.04 29.94
CA ALA A 557 -12.63 3.99 30.80
C ALA A 557 -11.70 4.57 31.88
N GLY A 558 -11.64 3.91 33.04
CA GLY A 558 -10.89 4.42 34.20
C GLY A 558 -9.39 4.54 33.94
N GLU A 559 -8.75 5.50 34.60
CA GLU A 559 -7.31 5.81 34.53
C GLU A 559 -6.40 4.61 34.84
N ILE A 560 -5.16 4.68 34.37
CA ILE A 560 -4.06 3.79 34.77
C ILE A 560 -3.12 4.58 35.67
N LYS A 561 -2.78 4.01 36.83
CA LYS A 561 -1.89 4.64 37.81
C LYS A 561 -0.43 4.20 37.62
N PRO A 562 0.56 5.05 37.94
CA PRO A 562 1.97 4.68 37.87
C PRO A 562 2.31 3.43 38.70
N GLU A 563 1.64 3.19 39.82
CA GLU A 563 1.82 1.99 40.66
C GLU A 563 1.38 0.70 39.94
N GLU A 564 0.33 0.76 39.12
CA GLU A 564 -0.14 -0.37 38.31
C GLU A 564 0.94 -0.74 37.27
N VAL A 565 1.54 0.28 36.63
CA VAL A 565 2.64 0.09 35.67
C VAL A 565 3.88 -0.49 36.35
N ARG A 566 4.31 0.11 37.47
CA ARG A 566 5.49 -0.33 38.23
C ARG A 566 5.39 -1.79 38.65
N LYS A 567 4.22 -2.21 39.12
CA LYS A 567 3.95 -3.58 39.54
C LYS A 567 4.18 -4.56 38.39
N LEU A 568 3.62 -4.28 37.20
CA LEU A 568 3.78 -5.14 36.04
C LEU A 568 5.20 -5.12 35.49
N ARG A 569 5.83 -3.93 35.43
CA ARG A 569 7.22 -3.78 35.01
C ARG A 569 8.19 -4.58 35.87
N SER A 570 7.95 -4.68 37.17
CA SER A 570 8.80 -5.47 38.09
C SER A 570 8.67 -7.00 37.90
N SER A 571 7.71 -7.46 37.10
CA SER A 571 7.48 -8.87 36.79
C SER A 571 8.00 -9.31 35.41
N LEU A 572 8.56 -8.37 34.64
CA LEU A 572 9.26 -8.59 33.38
C LEU A 572 10.75 -8.78 33.65
#